data_AF-A0A8W8LYP3-F1
#
_entry.id   AF-A0A8W8LYP3-F1
#
_cell.length_a   1.000
_cell.length_b   1.000
_cell.length_c   1.000
_cell.angle_alpha   90.00
_cell.angle_beta   90.00
_cell.angle_gamma   90.00
#
_symmetry.space_group_name_H-M   'P 1'
#
loop_
_entity.id
_entity.type
_entity.pdbx_description
1 polymer ?
#
loop_
_entity_poly.entity_id
_entity_poly.type
_entity_poly.pdbx_seq_one_letter_code
_entity_poly.pdbx_strand_id
1 'polypeptide(L)'
;EKCLKVCKEQLSNGKSVVVDNTNPKVEARKSFIQLAQKQGIPCRCFVMNTPLELAKHLNYVRQNQTDGEVRRIPEVGYNVYKKGYSEPTKGEGFSEIVQIDFIPSFNSKRDEALFKQWTSTER
;
A
#
# COMPACT_ATOMS: atom_id res chain seq x y z
N GLU A 1 5.87 1.55 -16.34
CA GLU A 1 5.99 0.57 -17.45
C GLU A 1 6.49 -0.81 -17.02
N LYS A 2 7.60 -0.93 -16.27
CA LYS A 2 8.12 -2.25 -15.81
C LYS A 2 7.10 -3.10 -15.01
N CYS A 3 6.42 -2.50 -14.02
CA CYS A 3 5.43 -3.22 -13.19
C CYS A 3 4.24 -3.76 -14.01
N LEU A 4 3.69 -2.95 -14.92
CA LEU A 4 2.59 -3.38 -15.79
C LEU A 4 3.00 -4.50 -16.75
N LYS A 5 4.25 -4.46 -17.26
CA LYS A 5 4.80 -5.52 -18.11
C LYS A 5 4.86 -6.85 -17.35
N VAL A 6 5.43 -6.86 -16.15
CA VAL A 6 5.52 -8.06 -15.30
C VAL A 6 4.12 -8.57 -14.93
N CYS A 7 3.19 -7.66 -14.58
CA CYS A 7 1.81 -8.02 -14.31
C CYS A 7 1.16 -8.75 -15.50
N LYS A 8 1.28 -8.19 -16.72
CA LYS A 8 0.78 -8.82 -17.94
C LYS A 8 1.36 -10.21 -18.17
N GLU A 9 2.67 -10.36 -18.02
CA GLU A 9 3.36 -11.63 -18.22
C GLU A 9 2.88 -12.70 -17.22
N GLN A 10 2.80 -12.36 -15.93
CA GLN A 10 2.38 -13.34 -14.92
C GLN A 10 0.89 -13.70 -15.04
N LEU A 11 0.02 -12.75 -15.39
CA LEU A 11 -1.39 -13.05 -15.66
C LEU A 11 -1.55 -13.97 -16.88
N SER A 12 -0.78 -13.74 -17.96
CA SER A 12 -0.74 -14.62 -19.13
C SER A 12 -0.23 -16.05 -18.82
N ASN A 13 0.60 -16.20 -17.79
CA ASN A 13 1.04 -17.50 -17.28
C ASN A 13 0.04 -18.15 -16.31
N GLY A 14 -1.19 -17.63 -16.20
CA GLY A 14 -2.24 -18.17 -15.34
C GLY A 14 -2.03 -17.94 -13.85
N LYS A 15 -1.11 -17.05 -13.45
CA LYS A 15 -0.85 -16.74 -12.04
C LYS A 15 -1.71 -15.58 -11.56
N SER A 16 -2.03 -15.60 -10.27
CA SER A 16 -2.55 -14.42 -9.57
C SER A 16 -1.44 -13.40 -9.33
N VAL A 17 -1.76 -12.10 -9.44
CA VAL A 17 -0.81 -11.00 -9.29
C VAL A 17 -1.31 -9.99 -8.26
N VAL A 18 -0.41 -9.54 -7.38
CA VAL A 18 -0.62 -8.40 -6.48
C VAL A 18 0.22 -7.23 -6.97
N VAL A 19 -0.40 -6.06 -7.15
CA VAL A 19 0.29 -4.82 -7.51
C VAL A 19 0.53 -4.00 -6.23
N ASP A 20 1.68 -4.24 -5.61
CA ASP A 20 2.09 -3.54 -4.38
C ASP A 20 2.75 -2.19 -4.69
N ASN A 21 1.91 -1.22 -5.06
CA ASN A 21 2.29 0.18 -5.22
C ASN A 21 1.29 1.07 -4.48
N THR A 22 1.65 2.32 -4.22
CA THR A 22 0.76 3.26 -3.51
C THR A 22 -0.54 3.58 -4.26
N ASN A 23 -0.51 3.64 -5.61
CA ASN A 23 -1.68 3.79 -6.48
C ASN A 23 -2.77 4.79 -6.00
N PRO A 24 -2.41 6.03 -5.63
CA PRO A 24 -3.36 6.96 -4.99
C PRO A 24 -4.47 7.46 -5.93
N LYS A 25 -4.19 7.52 -7.24
CA LYS A 25 -5.07 8.11 -8.26
C LYS A 25 -5.78 7.06 -9.11
N VAL A 26 -6.99 7.37 -9.59
CA VAL A 26 -7.73 6.57 -10.58
C VAL A 26 -6.85 6.22 -11.79
N GLU A 27 -6.10 7.19 -12.33
CA GLU A 27 -5.25 6.98 -13.52
C GLU A 27 -4.13 5.98 -13.26
N ALA A 28 -3.62 5.92 -12.02
CA ALA A 28 -2.57 4.98 -11.64
C ALA A 28 -3.10 3.53 -11.58
N ARG A 29 -4.37 3.35 -11.22
CA ARG A 29 -5.04 2.03 -11.13
C ARG A 29 -5.56 1.55 -12.49
N LYS A 30 -5.98 2.48 -13.35
CA LYS A 30 -6.64 2.22 -14.65
C LYS A 30 -5.98 1.16 -15.51
N SER A 31 -4.66 1.25 -15.72
CA SER A 31 -3.93 0.33 -16.61
C SER A 31 -3.97 -1.13 -16.13
N PHE A 32 -3.97 -1.36 -14.81
CA PHE A 32 -4.05 -2.71 -14.24
C PHE A 32 -5.47 -3.27 -14.34
N ILE A 33 -6.48 -2.44 -14.06
CA ILE A 33 -7.89 -2.85 -14.17
C ILE A 33 -8.23 -3.21 -15.62
N GLN A 34 -7.84 -2.37 -16.58
CA GLN A 34 -8.06 -2.62 -18.00
C GLN A 34 -7.35 -3.90 -18.47
N LEU A 35 -6.16 -4.19 -17.95
CA LEU A 35 -5.43 -5.42 -18.26
C LEU A 35 -6.21 -6.65 -17.78
N ALA A 36 -6.70 -6.63 -16.53
CA ALA A 36 -7.49 -7.72 -15.97
C ALA A 36 -8.81 -7.92 -16.75
N GLN A 37 -9.52 -6.84 -17.06
CA GLN A 37 -10.75 -6.87 -17.85
C GLN A 37 -10.55 -7.47 -19.24
N LYS A 38 -9.47 -7.08 -19.95
CA LYS A 38 -9.14 -7.62 -21.28
C LYS A 38 -8.87 -9.13 -21.27
N GLN A 39 -8.41 -9.66 -20.15
CA GLN A 39 -8.15 -11.09 -19.99
C GLN A 39 -9.32 -11.84 -19.33
N GLY A 40 -10.44 -11.15 -19.05
CA GLY A 40 -11.59 -11.75 -18.36
C GLY A 40 -11.29 -12.14 -16.91
N ILE A 41 -10.28 -11.53 -16.27
CA ILE A 41 -9.84 -11.84 -14.91
C ILE A 41 -10.46 -10.82 -13.93
N PRO A 42 -10.99 -11.25 -12.77
CA PRO A 42 -11.48 -10.32 -11.76
C PRO A 42 -10.33 -9.48 -11.17
N CYS A 43 -10.57 -8.17 -11.04
CA CYS A 43 -9.66 -7.25 -10.35
C CYS A 43 -10.27 -6.84 -9.01
N ARG A 44 -9.53 -6.99 -7.91
CA ARG A 44 -9.95 -6.60 -6.56
C ARG A 44 -9.07 -5.45 -6.06
N CYS A 45 -9.64 -4.54 -5.28
CA CYS A 45 -8.91 -3.47 -4.62
C CYS A 45 -8.88 -3.71 -3.11
N PHE A 46 -7.70 -3.58 -2.51
CA PHE A 46 -7.50 -3.65 -1.06
C PHE A 46 -7.06 -2.27 -0.58
N VAL A 47 -7.93 -1.59 0.14
CA VAL A 47 -7.71 -0.26 0.68
C VAL A 47 -7.14 -0.41 2.09
N MET A 48 -5.90 0.03 2.28
CA MET A 48 -5.29 0.03 3.60
C MET A 48 -5.86 1.21 4.39
N ASN A 49 -6.77 0.93 5.33
CA ASN A 49 -7.44 1.93 6.16
C ASN A 49 -6.54 2.37 7.34
N THR A 50 -5.29 2.73 7.02
CA THR A 50 -4.29 3.17 8.00
C THR A 50 -4.27 4.69 8.04
N PRO A 51 -4.63 5.32 9.19
CA PRO A 51 -4.55 6.78 9.32
C PRO A 51 -3.14 7.32 9.07
N LEU A 52 -3.04 8.56 8.57
CA LEU A 52 -1.75 9.18 8.25
C LEU A 52 -0.79 9.17 9.43
N GLU A 53 -1.26 9.53 10.62
CA GLU A 53 -0.42 9.57 11.83
C GLU A 53 0.07 8.17 12.21
N LEU A 54 -0.76 7.14 12.04
CA LEU A 54 -0.35 5.76 12.25
C LEU A 54 0.68 5.33 11.19
N ALA A 55 0.50 5.70 9.92
CA ALA A 55 1.47 5.40 8.87
C ALA A 55 2.83 6.09 9.11
N LYS A 56 2.83 7.29 9.70
CA LYS A 56 4.05 7.99 10.15
C LYS A 56 4.69 7.28 11.34
N HIS A 57 3.89 6.89 12.34
CA HIS A 57 4.37 6.10 13.48
C HIS A 57 5.02 4.78 13.02
N LEU A 58 4.36 4.02 12.14
CA LEU A 58 4.89 2.77 11.60
C LEU A 58 6.22 2.95 10.84
N ASN A 59 6.42 4.10 10.21
CA ASN A 59 7.68 4.43 9.53
C ASN A 59 8.84 4.60 10.54
N TYR A 60 8.59 5.19 11.70
CA TYR A 60 9.55 5.22 12.82
C TYR A 60 9.79 3.83 13.40
N VAL A 61 8.73 3.06 13.65
CA VAL A 61 8.84 1.70 14.19
C VAL A 61 9.71 0.84 13.29
N ARG A 62 9.50 0.85 11.97
CA ARG A 62 10.31 0.08 11.00
C ARG A 62 11.78 0.49 11.00
N GLN A 63 12.09 1.78 11.11
CA GLN A 63 13.47 2.25 11.23
C GLN A 63 14.12 1.72 12.51
N ASN A 64 13.42 1.80 13.64
CA ASN A 64 13.94 1.37 14.93
C ASN A 64 14.05 -0.16 15.06
N GLN A 65 13.11 -0.90 14.46
CA GLN A 65 13.17 -2.37 14.41
C GLN A 65 14.36 -2.89 13.63
N THR A 66 14.81 -2.13 12.62
CA THR A 66 15.93 -2.51 11.74
C THR A 66 17.22 -1.79 12.12
N ASP A 67 17.29 -1.18 13.31
CA ASP A 67 18.45 -0.45 13.81
C ASP A 67 19.02 0.56 12.80
N GLY A 68 18.13 1.15 11.99
CA GLY A 68 18.46 2.17 10.99
C GLY A 68 18.72 1.67 9.57
N GLU A 69 18.72 0.35 9.31
CA GLU A 69 18.91 -0.19 7.95
C GLU A 69 17.78 0.27 7.00
N VAL A 70 16.54 0.25 7.46
CA VAL A 70 15.40 0.82 6.71
C VAL A 70 15.33 2.32 6.97
N ARG A 71 15.55 3.09 5.91
CA ARG A 71 15.38 4.55 5.95
C ARG A 71 13.90 4.92 6.00
N ARG A 72 13.60 5.98 6.75
CA ARG A 72 12.25 6.53 6.80
C ARG A 72 11.80 7.10 5.46
N ILE A 73 10.53 6.90 5.17
CA ILE A 73 9.81 7.63 4.11
C ILE A 73 9.76 9.11 4.52
N PRO A 74 10.18 10.06 3.67
CA PRO A 74 10.15 11.49 3.99
C PRO A 74 8.73 12.07 3.92
N GLU A 75 8.50 13.18 4.61
CA GLU A 75 7.19 13.87 4.68
C GLU A 75 6.60 14.22 3.31
N VAL A 76 7.47 14.59 2.36
CA VAL A 76 7.06 14.87 0.97
C VAL A 76 6.35 13.68 0.31
N GLY A 77 6.74 12.45 0.64
CA GLY A 77 6.12 11.23 0.11
C GLY A 77 4.66 11.11 0.55
N TYR A 78 4.39 11.37 1.84
CA TYR A 78 3.04 11.37 2.39
C TYR A 78 2.18 12.49 1.78
N ASN A 79 2.74 13.68 1.62
CA ASN A 79 2.03 14.82 1.03
C ASN A 79 1.66 14.59 -0.43
N VAL A 80 2.56 14.00 -1.23
CA VAL A 80 2.28 13.64 -2.63
C VAL A 80 1.18 12.58 -2.69
N TYR A 81 1.22 11.57 -1.82
CA TYR A 81 0.17 10.55 -1.73
C TYR A 81 -1.18 11.19 -1.39
N LYS A 82 -1.25 11.94 -0.29
CA LYS A 82 -2.49 12.57 0.19
C LYS A 82 -3.11 13.49 -0.84
N LYS A 83 -2.29 14.33 -1.50
CA LYS A 83 -2.76 15.24 -2.58
C LYS A 83 -3.31 14.48 -3.79
N GLY A 84 -2.76 13.30 -4.07
CA GLY A 84 -3.21 12.46 -5.18
C GLY A 84 -4.30 11.47 -4.83
N TYR A 85 -4.64 11.29 -3.55
CA TYR A 85 -5.52 10.21 -3.15
C TYR A 85 -6.95 10.44 -3.65
N SER A 86 -7.53 9.38 -4.23
CA SER A 86 -8.92 9.30 -4.66
C SER A 86 -9.44 7.93 -4.26
N GLU A 87 -10.50 7.92 -3.44
CA GLU A 87 -11.13 6.70 -2.92
C GLU A 87 -11.51 5.78 -4.09
N PRO A 88 -11.11 4.49 -4.05
CA PRO A 88 -11.43 3.60 -5.14
C PRO A 88 -12.92 3.31 -5.20
N THR A 89 -13.45 3.16 -6.42
CA THR A 89 -14.88 2.90 -6.64
C THR A 89 -15.10 1.73 -7.58
N LYS A 90 -16.26 1.06 -7.46
CA LYS A 90 -16.64 -0.02 -8.40
C LYS A 90 -16.72 0.48 -9.85
N GLY A 91 -16.98 1.78 -10.05
CA GLY A 91 -17.01 2.41 -11.37
C GLY A 91 -15.68 2.36 -12.11
N GLU A 92 -14.55 2.16 -11.42
CA GLU A 92 -13.25 1.94 -12.06
C GLU A 92 -13.13 0.57 -12.72
N GLY A 93 -13.97 -0.40 -12.35
CA GLY A 93 -13.95 -1.77 -12.87
C GLY A 93 -13.49 -2.83 -11.87
N PHE A 94 -13.44 -2.52 -10.58
CA PHE A 94 -13.17 -3.50 -9.53
C PHE A 94 -14.37 -4.43 -9.30
N SER A 95 -14.10 -5.73 -9.24
CA SER A 95 -15.06 -6.76 -8.82
C SER A 95 -15.40 -6.65 -7.33
N GLU A 96 -14.43 -6.24 -6.52
CA GLU A 96 -14.57 -6.06 -5.08
C GLU A 96 -13.61 -4.98 -4.58
N ILE A 97 -14.04 -4.24 -3.55
CA ILE A 97 -13.20 -3.29 -2.82
C ILE A 97 -13.27 -3.70 -1.35
N VAL A 98 -12.13 -4.03 -0.78
CA VAL A 98 -11.97 -4.53 0.58
C VAL A 98 -11.24 -3.48 1.40
N GLN A 99 -11.82 -3.08 2.52
CA GLN A 99 -11.15 -2.21 3.50
C GLN A 99 -10.35 -3.10 4.47
N ILE A 100 -9.08 -2.79 4.65
CA ILE A 100 -8.15 -3.53 5.51
C ILE A 100 -7.73 -2.60 6.65
N ASP A 101 -8.28 -2.86 7.83
CA ASP A 101 -7.88 -2.16 9.03
C ASP A 101 -6.49 -2.62 9.49
N PHE A 102 -5.73 -1.68 10.05
CA PHE A 102 -4.44 -2.02 10.64
C PHE A 102 -4.63 -2.77 11.96
N ILE A 103 -4.11 -3.99 12.03
CA ILE A 103 -4.05 -4.79 13.26
C ILE A 103 -2.57 -5.06 13.55
N PRO A 104 -2.02 -4.57 14.68
CA PRO A 104 -0.62 -4.80 15.00
C PRO A 104 -0.36 -6.28 15.27
N SER A 105 0.77 -6.78 14.75
CA SER A 105 1.33 -8.08 15.08
C SER A 105 2.83 -7.93 15.31
N PHE A 106 3.37 -8.71 16.24
CA PHE A 106 4.75 -8.57 16.70
C PHE A 106 5.45 -9.91 16.70
N ASN A 107 6.66 -9.96 16.14
CA ASN A 107 7.50 -11.16 16.13
C ASN A 107 8.25 -11.34 17.45
N SER A 108 8.34 -10.28 18.26
CA SER A 108 9.05 -10.29 19.53
C SER A 108 8.48 -9.26 20.52
N LYS A 109 8.81 -9.44 21.81
CA LYS A 109 8.52 -8.44 22.85
C LYS A 109 9.21 -7.09 22.59
N ARG A 110 10.37 -7.11 21.92
CA ARG A 110 11.10 -5.90 21.52
C ARG A 110 10.28 -5.10 20.51
N ASP A 111 9.73 -5.76 19.50
CA ASP A 111 8.91 -5.12 18.45
C ASP A 111 7.64 -4.50 19.03
N GLU A 112 6.98 -5.22 19.94
CA GLU A 112 5.80 -4.72 20.65
C GLU A 112 6.14 -3.49 21.49
N ALA A 113 7.27 -3.53 22.22
CA ALA A 113 7.73 -2.39 23.01
C ALA A 113 8.07 -1.19 22.13
N LEU A 114 8.72 -1.38 20.97
CA LEU A 114 9.01 -0.32 20.00
C LEU A 114 7.73 0.31 19.44
N PHE A 115 6.73 -0.50 19.10
CA PHE A 115 5.44 0.01 18.62
C PHE A 115 4.68 0.80 19.70
N LYS A 116 4.79 0.40 20.97
CA LYS A 116 4.15 1.12 22.08
C LYS A 116 4.87 2.40 22.50
N GLN A 117 6.05 2.70 21.93
CA GLN A 117 6.76 3.95 22.19
C GLN A 117 6.17 5.10 21.40
N TRP A 118 6.19 6.28 22.01
CA TRP A 118 5.81 7.51 21.34
C TRP A 118 6.83 7.88 20.26
N THR A 119 6.34 8.18 19.05
CA THR A 119 7.18 8.56 17.92
C THR A 119 6.72 9.92 17.36
N SER A 120 6.99 11.04 18.05
CA SER A 120 6.74 12.36 17.46
C SER A 120 7.94 12.88 16.66
N THR A 121 7.62 13.65 15.63
CA THR A 121 8.54 14.58 14.96
C THR A 121 8.67 15.90 15.71
N GLU A 122 7.72 16.22 16.58
CA GLU A 122 7.69 17.46 17.36
C GLU A 122 8.40 17.25 18.69
N ARG A 123 9.50 17.99 18.87
CA ARG A 123 10.11 18.32 20.17
C ARG A 123 9.66 19.71 20.55
#